data_AF-A0A3B9HJ87-F1
#
_entry.id   AF-A0A3B9HJ87-F1
#
_cell.length_a   1.000
_cell.length_b   1.000
_cell.length_c   1.000
_cell.angle_alpha   90.00
_cell.angle_beta   90.00
_cell.angle_gamma   90.00
#
_symmetry.space_group_name_H-M   'P 1'
#
loop_
_entity.id
_entity.type
_entity.pdbx_description
1 polymer ?
#
loop_
_entity_poly.entity_id
_entity_poly.type
_entity_poly.pdbx_seq_one_letter_code
_entity_poly.pdbx_strand_id
1 'polypeptide(L)'
;MRPKIYKVLILVATALLVFGSEIANAQEPGYSFNFRQISESEFRATQRNNYNATTVATLDSIDLEKAFELIDDTYQQEELILAERELCKSPRCLTAFHGLYPNLGILAFFIQDLHYEKVIFLPASLDDSYSSFDRFYGTFGAMSKNGFWVGLKREGSDNYLQAEICKVSDTGTSSILQFKFSLTDINEAENEPIFWVNENSFYLAVIDSNNSEKKDQQFYEISFNIK
;
A
#
# COMPACT_ATOMS: atom_id res chain seq x y z
N MET A 1 -25.92 -54.44 32.48
CA MET A 1 -26.14 -53.95 31.10
C MET A 1 -26.43 -52.45 31.14
N ARG A 2 -25.47 -51.63 30.71
CA ARG A 2 -25.58 -50.18 30.47
C ARG A 2 -24.64 -49.85 29.30
N PRO A 3 -25.06 -49.14 28.25
CA PRO A 3 -24.16 -48.74 27.17
C PRO A 3 -23.42 -47.47 27.61
N LYS A 4 -22.07 -47.49 27.58
CA LYS A 4 -21.28 -46.27 27.74
C LYS A 4 -20.94 -45.72 26.35
N ILE A 5 -21.49 -44.55 26.11
CA ILE A 5 -21.33 -43.65 24.98
C ILE A 5 -19.85 -43.28 24.84
N TYR A 6 -19.19 -43.79 23.80
CA TYR A 6 -17.89 -43.30 23.32
C TYR A 6 -17.95 -43.13 21.81
N LYS A 7 -18.79 -42.21 21.32
CA LYS A 7 -18.82 -41.80 19.90
C LYS A 7 -19.18 -40.31 19.69
N VAL A 8 -18.87 -39.42 20.64
CA VAL A 8 -19.07 -37.97 20.46
C VAL A 8 -17.85 -37.17 20.95
N LEU A 9 -16.64 -37.63 20.63
CA LEU A 9 -15.43 -36.85 20.97
C LEU A 9 -14.41 -36.75 19.82
N ILE A 10 -14.86 -37.00 18.59
CA ILE A 10 -14.06 -36.80 17.37
C ILE A 10 -14.97 -36.10 16.35
N LEU A 11 -15.40 -34.88 16.66
CA LEU A 11 -16.05 -34.00 15.68
C LEU A 11 -16.01 -32.51 16.07
N VAL A 12 -15.47 -32.17 17.25
CA VAL A 12 -15.27 -30.77 17.67
C VAL A 12 -13.80 -30.32 17.51
N ALA A 13 -12.87 -31.26 17.28
CA ALA A 13 -11.45 -30.93 17.04
C ALA A 13 -11.11 -30.68 15.56
N THR A 14 -12.04 -30.90 14.63
CA THR A 14 -11.84 -30.69 13.18
C THR A 14 -12.52 -29.43 12.65
N ALA A 15 -13.26 -28.70 13.50
CA ALA A 15 -13.96 -27.47 13.12
C ALA A 15 -13.22 -26.18 13.53
N LEU A 16 -12.03 -26.29 14.13
CA LEU A 16 -11.21 -25.16 14.60
C LEU A 16 -9.92 -24.96 13.79
N LEU A 17 -9.79 -25.61 12.63
CA LEU A 17 -8.62 -25.52 11.75
C LEU A 17 -8.93 -25.01 10.33
N VAL A 18 -10.10 -24.40 10.11
CA VAL A 18 -10.56 -24.00 8.76
C VAL A 18 -10.70 -22.48 8.58
N PHE A 19 -10.40 -21.66 9.59
CA PHE A 19 -10.36 -20.20 9.43
C PHE A 19 -8.95 -19.68 9.67
N GLY A 20 -8.15 -19.64 8.60
CA GLY A 20 -6.81 -19.03 8.65
C GLY A 20 -5.79 -19.68 7.73
N SER A 21 -6.13 -19.91 6.46
CA SER A 21 -5.12 -20.25 5.46
C SER A 21 -5.61 -19.93 4.05
N GLU A 22 -5.86 -18.66 3.79
CA GLU A 22 -5.78 -18.11 2.45
C GLU A 22 -4.77 -16.95 2.50
N ILE A 23 -3.47 -17.28 2.50
CA ILE A 23 -2.41 -16.28 2.41
C ILE A 23 -1.49 -16.64 1.25
N ALA A 24 -1.33 -15.64 0.37
CA ALA A 24 -0.26 -15.42 -0.60
C ALA A 24 -0.04 -16.53 -1.65
N ASN A 25 -0.70 -16.40 -2.80
CA ASN A 25 -0.24 -17.06 -4.02
C ASN A 25 0.86 -16.23 -4.70
N ALA A 26 2.00 -16.91 -4.92
CA ALA A 26 3.19 -16.55 -5.71
C ALA A 26 4.09 -15.42 -5.16
N GLN A 27 5.03 -15.77 -4.28
CA GLN A 27 6.25 -14.97 -4.04
C GLN A 27 7.43 -15.59 -4.80
N GLU A 28 8.27 -14.74 -5.38
CA GLU A 28 9.57 -15.15 -5.94
C GLU A 28 10.46 -15.80 -4.86
N PRO A 29 11.30 -16.79 -5.22
CA PRO A 29 12.18 -17.46 -4.26
C PRO A 29 13.19 -16.46 -3.67
N GLY A 30 13.01 -16.08 -2.40
CA GLY A 30 13.92 -15.16 -1.69
C GLY A 30 13.26 -14.38 -0.55
N TYR A 31 11.95 -14.21 -0.59
CA TYR A 31 11.19 -13.44 0.37
C TYR A 31 10.37 -14.33 1.30
N SER A 32 10.22 -13.91 2.56
CA SER A 32 9.26 -14.50 3.50
C SER A 32 8.37 -13.44 4.07
N PHE A 33 7.09 -13.75 4.25
CA PHE A 33 6.10 -12.84 4.79
C PHE A 33 5.35 -13.47 5.94
N ASN A 34 5.00 -12.64 6.92
CA ASN A 34 4.10 -13.03 8.00
C ASN A 34 3.01 -11.98 8.15
N PHE A 35 1.77 -12.48 8.12
CA PHE A 35 0.56 -11.70 8.28
C PHE A 35 -0.08 -12.08 9.60
N ARG A 36 -0.14 -11.13 10.54
CA ARG A 36 -0.65 -11.39 11.89
C ARG A 36 -1.76 -10.42 12.20
N GLN A 37 -2.96 -10.93 12.46
CA GLN A 37 -4.02 -10.12 13.04
C GLN A 37 -3.62 -9.70 14.45
N ILE A 38 -3.83 -8.44 14.78
CA ILE A 38 -3.51 -7.83 16.07
C ILE A 38 -4.75 -7.17 16.67
N SER A 39 -4.71 -6.86 17.96
CA SER A 39 -5.77 -6.11 18.61
C SER A 39 -5.69 -4.62 18.28
N GLU A 40 -6.82 -3.91 18.41
CA GLU A 40 -6.82 -2.44 18.34
C GLU A 40 -5.83 -1.84 19.34
N SER A 41 -5.81 -2.34 20.57
CA SER A 41 -4.91 -1.85 21.63
C SER A 41 -3.44 -1.94 21.22
N GLU A 42 -3.04 -3.00 20.51
CA GLU A 42 -1.67 -3.16 19.99
C GLU A 42 -1.39 -2.17 18.85
N PHE A 43 -2.33 -2.00 17.92
CA PHE A 43 -2.24 -1.03 16.84
C PHE A 43 -2.04 0.40 17.36
N ARG A 44 -2.90 0.84 18.28
CA ARG A 44 -2.83 2.18 18.91
C ARG A 44 -1.55 2.37 19.73
N ALA A 45 -1.15 1.34 20.49
CA ALA A 45 0.07 1.42 21.30
C ALA A 45 1.31 1.64 20.43
N THR A 46 1.33 1.02 19.25
CA THR A 46 2.46 0.99 18.31
C THR A 46 2.51 2.21 17.39
N GLN A 47 1.39 2.90 17.15
CA GLN A 47 1.39 4.20 16.44
C GLN A 47 2.37 5.23 17.06
N ARG A 48 2.69 5.12 18.35
CA ARG A 48 3.70 5.98 18.99
C ARG A 48 5.13 5.74 18.48
N ASN A 49 5.37 4.57 17.90
CA ASN A 49 6.65 4.16 17.30
C ASN A 49 6.62 4.30 15.77
N ASN A 50 5.78 5.20 15.24
CA ASN A 50 5.63 5.40 13.81
C ASN A 50 6.99 5.70 13.12
N TYR A 51 7.31 4.85 12.15
CA TYR A 51 8.52 4.87 11.35
C TYR A 51 8.28 5.44 9.94
N ASN A 52 7.12 6.04 9.70
CA ASN A 52 6.83 6.79 8.48
C ASN A 52 7.82 7.94 8.31
N ALA A 53 8.24 8.15 7.08
CA ALA A 53 8.95 9.36 6.68
C ALA A 53 7.99 10.55 6.70
N THR A 54 8.49 11.69 7.15
CA THR A 54 7.72 12.94 7.15
C THR A 54 7.83 13.61 5.80
N THR A 55 6.71 14.11 5.28
CA THR A 55 6.67 14.93 4.06
C THR A 55 6.63 16.41 4.39
N VAL A 56 7.09 17.24 3.46
CA VAL A 56 6.78 18.67 3.38
C VAL A 56 6.00 18.95 2.10
N ALA A 57 4.89 19.66 2.24
CA ALA A 57 3.97 19.95 1.13
C ALA A 57 4.41 21.13 0.25
N THR A 58 5.58 21.73 0.52
CA THR A 58 6.06 22.91 -0.19
C THR A 58 7.37 22.62 -0.89
N LEU A 59 7.42 22.95 -2.18
CA LEU A 59 8.59 22.93 -3.04
C LEU A 59 8.66 24.30 -3.77
N ASP A 60 9.85 24.73 -4.18
CA ASP A 60 10.00 25.91 -5.03
C ASP A 60 9.23 25.72 -6.34
N SER A 61 8.57 26.78 -6.82
CA SER A 61 7.73 26.70 -8.03
C SER A 61 8.50 26.29 -9.28
N ILE A 62 9.79 26.65 -9.38
CA ILE A 62 10.63 26.30 -10.53
C ILE A 62 10.95 24.81 -10.51
N ASP A 63 11.32 24.28 -9.34
CA ASP A 63 11.62 22.85 -9.20
C ASP A 63 10.36 22.00 -9.38
N LEU A 64 9.22 22.49 -8.90
CA LEU A 64 7.94 21.83 -9.13
C LEU A 64 7.58 21.78 -10.63
N GLU A 65 7.80 22.86 -11.38
CA GLU A 65 7.56 22.90 -12.82
C GLU A 65 8.45 21.91 -13.57
N LYS A 66 9.75 21.90 -13.27
CA LYS A 66 10.69 20.93 -13.86
C LYS A 66 10.30 19.49 -13.57
N ALA A 67 9.85 19.20 -12.35
CA ALA A 67 9.38 17.87 -11.98
C ALA A 67 8.15 17.46 -12.81
N PHE A 68 7.22 18.38 -13.08
CA PHE A 68 6.11 18.11 -13.98
C PHE A 68 6.56 17.90 -15.42
N GLU A 69 7.51 18.68 -15.93
CA GLU A 69 8.08 18.49 -17.27
C GLU A 69 8.71 17.10 -17.43
N LEU A 70 9.43 16.61 -16.41
CA LEU A 70 9.98 15.24 -16.42
C LEU A 70 8.89 14.16 -16.46
N ILE A 71 7.73 14.41 -15.85
CA ILE A 71 6.61 13.45 -15.86
C ILE A 71 5.85 13.49 -17.19
N ASP A 72 5.79 14.64 -17.86
CA ASP A 72 4.94 14.87 -19.03
C ASP A 72 5.22 13.89 -20.19
N ASP A 73 6.47 13.49 -20.39
CA ASP A 73 6.85 12.53 -21.44
C ASP A 73 6.66 11.06 -21.03
N THR A 74 6.16 10.82 -19.81
CA THR A 74 6.08 9.47 -19.22
C THR A 74 4.65 8.96 -19.10
N TYR A 75 3.66 9.75 -19.50
CA TYR A 75 2.26 9.33 -19.46
C TYR A 75 2.00 8.12 -20.34
N GLN A 76 1.26 7.18 -19.78
CA GLN A 76 0.85 5.95 -20.43
C GLN A 76 -0.48 6.15 -21.16
N GLN A 77 -0.77 5.29 -22.15
CA GLN A 77 -1.97 5.40 -22.98
C GLN A 77 -3.29 5.47 -22.16
N GLU A 78 -3.35 4.78 -21.03
CA GLU A 78 -4.50 4.78 -20.12
C GLU A 78 -4.74 6.18 -19.52
N GLU A 79 -3.66 6.85 -19.10
CA GLU A 79 -3.67 8.20 -18.53
C GLU A 79 -4.03 9.24 -19.62
N LEU A 80 -3.53 9.06 -20.85
CA LEU A 80 -3.91 9.90 -21.99
C LEU A 80 -5.41 9.82 -22.28
N ILE A 81 -5.97 8.60 -22.32
CA ILE A 81 -7.41 8.37 -22.55
C ILE A 81 -8.24 8.97 -21.42
N LEU A 82 -7.81 8.82 -20.16
CA LEU A 82 -8.51 9.42 -19.03
C LEU A 82 -8.51 10.95 -19.14
N ALA A 83 -7.37 11.56 -19.45
CA ALA A 83 -7.26 13.01 -19.62
C ALA A 83 -8.19 13.55 -20.71
N GLU A 84 -8.32 12.84 -21.83
CA GLU A 84 -9.28 13.19 -22.89
C GLU A 84 -10.73 13.10 -22.40
N ARG A 85 -11.09 12.06 -21.62
CA ARG A 85 -12.43 11.88 -21.04
C ARG A 85 -12.79 12.98 -20.04
N GLU A 86 -11.82 13.39 -19.23
CA GLU A 86 -11.94 14.48 -18.25
C GLU A 86 -11.83 15.88 -18.89
N LEU A 87 -11.77 15.95 -20.23
CA LEU A 87 -11.67 17.20 -21.01
C LEU A 87 -10.46 18.06 -20.64
N CYS A 88 -9.36 17.41 -20.25
CA CYS A 88 -8.12 18.08 -19.95
C CYS A 88 -7.41 18.59 -21.21
N LYS A 89 -6.71 19.72 -21.07
CA LYS A 89 -5.83 20.24 -22.13
C LYS A 89 -4.55 19.42 -22.30
N SER A 90 -4.14 18.75 -21.22
CA SER A 90 -2.94 17.91 -21.13
C SER A 90 -3.15 16.88 -20.01
N PRO A 91 -2.56 15.67 -20.09
CA PRO A 91 -2.63 14.66 -19.03
C PRO A 91 -2.07 15.13 -17.69
N ARG A 92 -1.25 16.20 -17.69
CA ARG A 92 -0.81 16.89 -16.48
C ARG A 92 -1.92 17.26 -15.51
N CYS A 93 -3.14 17.46 -15.98
CA CYS A 93 -4.29 17.70 -15.11
C CYS A 93 -4.55 16.55 -14.10
N LEU A 94 -4.10 15.32 -14.43
CA LEU A 94 -4.28 14.13 -13.61
C LEU A 94 -3.21 14.01 -12.53
N THR A 95 -2.16 14.82 -12.59
CA THR A 95 -0.97 14.71 -11.73
C THR A 95 -0.99 15.78 -10.65
N ALA A 96 -0.85 15.35 -9.40
CA ALA A 96 -0.77 16.21 -8.23
C ALA A 96 0.53 15.96 -7.46
N PHE A 97 1.15 17.04 -6.97
CA PHE A 97 2.27 16.93 -6.06
C PHE A 97 1.77 16.50 -4.68
N HIS A 98 2.30 15.38 -4.17
CA HIS A 98 1.97 14.88 -2.84
C HIS A 98 2.88 15.47 -1.78
N GLY A 99 4.20 15.49 -2.02
CA GLY A 99 5.16 16.03 -1.07
C GLY A 99 6.60 15.67 -1.37
N LEU A 100 7.51 16.36 -0.69
CA LEU A 100 8.93 16.06 -0.63
C LEU A 100 9.22 15.30 0.67
N TYR A 101 9.96 14.20 0.58
CA TYR A 101 10.55 13.47 1.71
C TYR A 101 12.00 13.96 1.91
N PRO A 102 12.28 14.94 2.79
CA PRO A 102 13.56 15.64 2.80
C PRO A 102 14.74 14.74 3.17
N ASN A 103 14.53 13.79 4.09
CA ASN A 103 15.56 12.85 4.53
C ASN A 103 15.95 11.83 3.45
N LEU A 104 15.09 11.65 2.44
CA LEU A 104 15.34 10.75 1.33
C LEU A 104 15.73 11.51 0.06
N GLY A 105 15.48 12.83 0.00
CA GLY A 105 15.64 13.60 -1.23
C GLY A 105 14.70 13.11 -2.33
N ILE A 106 13.47 12.74 -2.00
CA ILE A 106 12.49 12.16 -2.94
C ILE A 106 11.23 13.01 -3.00
N LEU A 107 10.79 13.32 -4.21
CA LEU A 107 9.49 13.89 -4.50
C LEU A 107 8.49 12.78 -4.82
N ALA A 108 7.27 12.90 -4.32
CA ALA A 108 6.17 12.03 -4.66
C ALA A 108 5.08 12.80 -5.42
N PHE A 109 4.63 12.23 -6.53
CA PHE A 109 3.50 12.74 -7.30
C PHE A 109 2.47 11.64 -7.45
N PHE A 110 1.20 12.00 -7.31
CA PHE A 110 0.08 11.10 -7.59
C PHE A 110 -0.47 11.39 -8.98
N ILE A 111 -0.76 10.34 -9.73
CA ILE A 111 -1.36 10.39 -11.05
C ILE A 111 -2.68 9.64 -10.97
N GLN A 112 -3.78 10.33 -11.28
CA GLN A 112 -5.09 9.72 -11.32
C GLN A 112 -5.17 8.70 -12.46
N ASP A 113 -5.73 7.54 -12.14
CA ASP A 113 -6.11 6.50 -13.11
C ASP A 113 -7.62 6.21 -12.97
N LEU A 114 -8.19 5.49 -13.93
CA LEU A 114 -9.60 5.08 -13.98
C LEU A 114 -10.03 4.27 -12.76
N HIS A 115 -9.10 3.57 -12.11
CA HIS A 115 -9.41 2.61 -11.05
C HIS A 115 -8.78 2.95 -9.70
N TYR A 116 -7.65 3.65 -9.68
CA TYR A 116 -6.90 4.01 -8.47
C TYR A 116 -5.92 5.14 -8.78
N GLU A 117 -5.34 5.77 -7.77
CA GLU A 117 -4.24 6.71 -7.95
C GLU A 117 -2.93 5.94 -7.97
N LYS A 118 -2.10 6.20 -8.98
CA LYS A 118 -0.72 5.74 -9.06
C LYS A 118 0.18 6.76 -8.35
N VAL A 119 1.31 6.30 -7.82
CA VAL A 119 2.40 7.18 -7.36
C VAL A 119 3.62 7.01 -8.26
N ILE A 120 4.28 8.13 -8.52
CA ILE A 120 5.61 8.18 -9.12
C ILE A 120 6.55 8.92 -8.17
N PHE A 121 7.81 8.45 -8.12
CA PHE A 121 8.86 9.06 -7.32
C PHE A 121 9.94 9.66 -8.22
N LEU A 122 10.40 10.86 -7.88
CA LEU A 122 11.52 11.54 -8.54
C LEU A 122 12.56 11.95 -7.50
N PRO A 123 13.85 11.98 -7.84
CA PRO A 123 14.86 12.56 -6.98
C PRO A 123 14.67 14.08 -6.91
N ALA A 124 14.87 14.66 -5.72
CA ALA A 124 14.75 16.10 -5.50
C ALA A 124 15.83 16.91 -6.25
N SER A 125 16.91 16.28 -6.70
CA SER A 125 17.91 16.90 -7.56
C SER A 125 17.38 17.19 -8.96
N LEU A 126 16.32 16.49 -9.41
CA LEU A 126 15.73 16.61 -10.74
C LEU A 126 16.78 16.48 -11.86
N ASP A 127 17.74 15.58 -11.67
CA ASP A 127 18.78 15.30 -12.64
C ASP A 127 18.20 14.50 -13.82
N ASP A 128 18.49 14.93 -15.05
CA ASP A 128 18.04 14.31 -16.31
C ASP A 128 18.51 12.85 -16.48
N SER A 129 19.45 12.40 -15.66
CA SER A 129 19.92 11.00 -15.62
C SER A 129 18.94 10.03 -14.96
N TYR A 130 17.87 10.52 -14.33
CA TYR A 130 16.84 9.67 -13.73
C TYR A 130 15.98 9.00 -14.80
N SER A 131 16.09 7.67 -14.93
CA SER A 131 15.43 6.91 -16.01
C SER A 131 14.29 6.00 -15.55
N SER A 132 14.00 5.93 -14.25
CA SER A 132 12.94 5.05 -13.70
C SER A 132 11.68 5.85 -13.44
N PHE A 133 10.75 5.81 -14.38
CA PHE A 133 9.43 6.44 -14.26
C PHE A 133 8.34 5.40 -13.95
N ASP A 134 8.70 4.38 -13.17
CA ASP A 134 7.78 3.32 -12.80
C ASP A 134 6.62 3.86 -11.94
N ARG A 135 5.44 3.25 -12.09
CA ARG A 135 4.22 3.61 -11.39
C ARG A 135 3.88 2.55 -10.36
N PHE A 136 3.56 2.99 -9.15
CA PHE A 136 3.21 2.10 -8.03
C PHE A 136 1.82 2.47 -7.48
N TYR A 137 1.27 1.65 -6.59
CA TYR A 137 -0.02 1.96 -5.95
C TYR A 137 0.08 3.21 -5.04
N GLY A 138 -0.84 4.17 -5.19
CA GLY A 138 -0.76 5.50 -4.58
C GLY A 138 -1.91 5.89 -3.63
N THR A 139 -3.15 5.44 -3.86
CA THR A 139 -4.38 5.91 -3.16
C THR A 139 -4.31 5.81 -1.64
N PHE A 140 -3.62 4.81 -1.11
CA PHE A 140 -3.36 4.68 0.32
C PHE A 140 -1.96 4.14 0.54
N GLY A 141 -0.97 5.03 0.59
CA GLY A 141 0.40 4.61 0.81
C GLY A 141 1.14 5.38 1.88
N ALA A 142 2.19 4.74 2.39
CA ALA A 142 3.07 5.28 3.39
C ALA A 142 4.52 4.97 3.03
N MET A 143 5.37 5.99 3.13
CA MET A 143 6.81 5.87 3.01
C MET A 143 7.43 5.64 4.38
N SER A 144 8.34 4.68 4.50
CA SER A 144 9.20 4.50 5.69
C SER A 144 10.40 5.44 5.66
N LYS A 145 11.00 5.70 6.83
CA LYS A 145 12.21 6.55 6.95
C LYS A 145 13.42 6.06 6.16
N ASN A 146 13.45 4.80 5.76
CA ASN A 146 14.52 4.21 4.96
C ASN A 146 14.10 3.99 3.48
N GLY A 147 12.99 4.57 3.02
CA GLY A 147 12.65 4.60 1.60
C GLY A 147 11.93 3.35 1.07
N PHE A 148 11.28 2.56 1.93
CA PHE A 148 10.27 1.60 1.47
C PHE A 148 8.91 2.28 1.42
N TRP A 149 8.29 2.27 0.25
CA TRP A 149 6.91 2.66 0.07
C TRP A 149 6.03 1.42 0.11
N VAL A 150 4.93 1.50 0.85
CA VAL A 150 3.82 0.57 0.70
C VAL A 150 2.65 1.34 0.12
N GLY A 151 2.07 0.83 -0.96
CA GLY A 151 0.91 1.39 -1.63
C GLY A 151 -0.21 0.38 -1.72
N LEU A 152 -1.45 0.84 -1.59
CA LEU A 152 -2.62 -0.01 -1.70
C LEU A 152 -3.48 0.37 -2.92
N LYS A 153 -4.00 -0.66 -3.59
CA LYS A 153 -4.98 -0.55 -4.67
C LYS A 153 -6.25 -1.27 -4.27
N ARG A 154 -7.41 -0.62 -4.46
CA ARG A 154 -8.72 -1.28 -4.41
C ARG A 154 -9.07 -1.79 -5.79
N GLU A 155 -9.44 -3.06 -5.91
CA GLU A 155 -10.06 -3.56 -7.15
C GLU A 155 -11.57 -3.67 -7.03
N GLY A 156 -12.25 -2.67 -7.58
CA GLY A 156 -13.64 -2.74 -8.06
C GLY A 156 -14.65 -3.53 -7.20
N SER A 157 -15.59 -4.20 -7.89
CA SER A 157 -16.76 -4.90 -7.34
C SER A 157 -16.44 -6.07 -6.42
N ASP A 158 -15.19 -6.51 -6.39
CA ASP A 158 -14.82 -7.78 -5.76
C ASP A 158 -14.09 -7.58 -4.40
N ASN A 159 -14.01 -6.32 -3.92
CA ASN A 159 -13.52 -5.94 -2.58
C ASN A 159 -12.19 -6.59 -2.18
N TYR A 160 -11.23 -6.62 -3.12
CA TYR A 160 -9.87 -7.06 -2.85
C TYR A 160 -8.95 -5.86 -2.65
N LEU A 161 -8.26 -5.83 -1.51
CA LEU A 161 -7.17 -4.89 -1.26
C LEU A 161 -5.87 -5.51 -1.78
N GLN A 162 -5.22 -4.86 -2.74
CA GLN A 162 -3.89 -5.25 -3.18
C GLN A 162 -2.87 -4.30 -2.56
N ALA A 163 -1.74 -4.84 -2.13
CA ALA A 163 -0.65 -4.08 -1.59
C ALA A 163 0.61 -4.33 -2.40
N GLU A 164 1.38 -3.27 -2.60
CA GLU A 164 2.69 -3.31 -3.23
C GLU A 164 3.71 -2.63 -2.31
N ILE A 165 4.86 -3.27 -2.10
CA ILE A 165 6.01 -2.70 -1.42
C ILE A 165 7.10 -2.46 -2.45
N CYS A 166 7.59 -1.23 -2.55
CA CYS A 166 8.72 -0.88 -3.41
C CYS A 166 9.84 -0.20 -2.61
N LYS A 167 11.08 -0.34 -3.07
CA LYS A 167 12.24 0.40 -2.59
C LYS A 167 12.41 1.63 -3.45
N VAL A 168 12.40 2.80 -2.83
CA VAL A 168 12.61 4.10 -3.44
C VAL A 168 14.01 4.60 -3.07
N SER A 169 14.75 5.07 -4.08
CA SER A 169 16.09 5.64 -3.95
C SER A 169 16.27 6.80 -4.93
N ASP A 170 17.36 7.54 -4.77
CA ASP A 170 17.80 8.58 -5.70
C ASP A 170 18.13 8.04 -7.11
N THR A 171 18.48 6.75 -7.21
CA THR A 171 18.79 6.07 -8.49
C THR A 171 17.59 5.44 -9.18
N GLY A 172 16.45 5.33 -8.50
CA GLY A 172 15.25 4.69 -9.05
C GLY A 172 14.37 4.03 -8.01
N THR A 173 13.24 3.52 -8.48
CA THR A 173 12.29 2.75 -7.67
C THR A 173 12.14 1.33 -8.20
N SER A 174 12.13 0.34 -7.31
CA SER A 174 11.94 -1.06 -7.68
C SER A 174 10.85 -1.71 -6.83
N SER A 175 9.88 -2.36 -7.47
CA SER A 175 8.92 -3.22 -6.78
C SER A 175 9.66 -4.40 -6.15
N ILE A 176 9.31 -4.73 -4.90
CA ILE A 176 9.91 -5.83 -4.15
C ILE A 176 8.88 -6.94 -3.97
N LEU A 177 7.66 -6.55 -3.58
CA LEU A 177 6.61 -7.48 -3.19
C LEU A 177 5.25 -6.94 -3.58
N GLN A 178 4.40 -7.84 -4.06
CA GLN A 178 2.98 -7.59 -4.27
C GLN A 178 2.18 -8.71 -3.62
N PHE A 179 1.07 -8.37 -2.98
CA PHE A 179 0.14 -9.35 -2.39
C PHE A 179 -1.28 -8.83 -2.41
N LYS A 180 -2.24 -9.76 -2.25
CA LYS A 180 -3.67 -9.49 -2.29
C LYS A 180 -4.33 -9.99 -1.01
N PHE A 181 -5.27 -9.21 -0.50
CA PHE A 181 -6.14 -9.56 0.62
C PHE A 181 -7.55 -9.83 0.12
N SER A 182 -8.11 -10.99 0.48
CA SER A 182 -9.50 -11.32 0.24
C SER A 182 -10.43 -10.61 1.22
N LEU A 183 -11.53 -10.05 0.70
CA LEU A 183 -12.70 -9.62 1.48
C LEU A 183 -12.45 -8.51 2.53
N THR A 184 -11.42 -7.69 2.31
CA THR A 184 -11.04 -6.58 3.21
C THR A 184 -10.86 -5.30 2.43
N ASP A 185 -11.28 -4.20 3.03
CA ASP A 185 -11.09 -2.85 2.50
C ASP A 185 -10.35 -1.97 3.52
N ILE A 186 -9.60 -0.96 3.10
CA ILE A 186 -8.93 -0.05 4.01
C ILE A 186 -9.95 0.75 4.85
N ASN A 187 -9.67 0.91 6.15
CA ASN A 187 -10.50 1.73 7.01
C ASN A 187 -10.16 3.23 6.86
N GLU A 188 -10.79 3.92 5.91
CA GLU A 188 -10.60 5.36 5.72
C GLU A 188 -11.01 6.23 6.91
N ALA A 189 -11.81 5.71 7.85
CA ALA A 189 -12.15 6.44 9.07
C ALA A 189 -10.96 6.53 10.05
N GLU A 190 -9.89 5.77 9.83
CA GLU A 190 -8.64 5.91 10.56
C GLU A 190 -7.83 7.09 10.04
N ASN A 191 -7.33 7.91 10.97
CA ASN A 191 -6.43 9.02 10.61
C ASN A 191 -5.14 8.53 9.95
N GLU A 192 -4.67 7.35 10.36
CA GLU A 192 -3.47 6.72 9.83
C GLU A 192 -3.74 5.21 9.69
N PRO A 193 -4.42 4.80 8.60
CA PRO A 193 -4.80 3.41 8.38
C PRO A 193 -3.61 2.52 8.05
N ILE A 194 -2.49 3.12 7.65
CA ILE A 194 -1.26 2.43 7.31
C ILE A 194 -0.06 3.19 7.86
N PHE A 195 0.83 2.49 8.56
CA PHE A 195 2.09 3.08 9.01
C PHE A 195 3.17 2.03 9.23
N TRP A 196 4.40 2.42 8.96
CA TRP A 196 5.59 1.64 9.25
C TRP A 196 5.89 1.64 10.75
N VAL A 197 6.35 0.51 11.27
CA VAL A 197 6.80 0.39 12.67
C VAL A 197 8.32 0.28 12.75
N ASN A 198 8.92 -0.29 11.70
CA ASN A 198 10.36 -0.42 11.53
C ASN A 198 10.66 -0.62 10.04
N GLU A 199 11.87 -1.10 9.73
CA GLU A 199 12.36 -1.25 8.37
C GLU A 199 11.71 -2.40 7.56
N ASN A 200 11.05 -3.33 8.25
CA ASN A 200 10.57 -4.57 7.65
C ASN A 200 9.15 -4.97 8.09
N SER A 201 8.47 -4.08 8.80
CA SER A 201 7.09 -4.26 9.25
C SER A 201 6.29 -2.97 9.15
N PHE A 202 5.05 -3.11 8.72
CA PHE A 202 4.04 -2.05 8.76
C PHE A 202 2.71 -2.60 9.26
N TYR A 203 1.88 -1.70 9.76
CA TYR A 203 0.60 -2.00 10.35
C TYR A 203 -0.50 -1.47 9.44
N LEU A 204 -1.61 -2.18 9.37
CA LEU A 204 -2.74 -1.88 8.49
C LEU A 204 -4.07 -2.01 9.24
N ALA A 205 -4.94 -1.02 9.13
CA ALA A 205 -6.31 -1.05 9.59
C ALA A 205 -7.26 -1.25 8.41
N VAL A 206 -8.10 -2.28 8.50
CA VAL A 206 -9.06 -2.67 7.45
C VAL A 206 -10.46 -2.86 8.03
N ILE A 207 -11.45 -2.91 7.14
CA ILE A 207 -12.84 -3.26 7.40
C ILE A 207 -13.11 -4.59 6.69
N ASP A 208 -13.68 -5.54 7.41
CA ASP A 208 -14.19 -6.78 6.81
C ASP A 208 -15.49 -6.48 6.04
N SER A 209 -15.51 -6.81 4.75
CA SER A 209 -16.66 -6.58 3.88
C SER A 209 -17.76 -7.62 4.03
N ASN A 210 -17.49 -8.76 4.69
CA ASN A 210 -18.46 -9.85 4.84
C ASN A 210 -19.49 -9.63 5.96
N ASN A 211 -19.25 -8.69 6.88
CA ASN A 211 -20.11 -8.47 8.03
C ASN A 211 -21.00 -7.23 7.82
N SER A 212 -22.13 -7.42 7.13
CA SER A 212 -23.04 -6.34 6.72
C SER A 212 -23.73 -5.59 7.86
N GLU A 213 -23.71 -6.12 9.08
CA GLU A 213 -24.40 -5.51 10.24
C GLU A 213 -23.46 -4.73 11.17
N LYS A 214 -22.16 -5.03 11.14
CA LYS A 214 -21.10 -4.29 11.82
C LYS A 214 -19.86 -4.34 10.95
N LYS A 215 -19.42 -3.18 10.46
CA LYS A 215 -18.08 -3.01 9.88
C LYS A 215 -17.06 -3.29 10.98
N ASP A 216 -16.77 -4.58 11.21
CA ASP A 216 -15.83 -5.01 12.22
C ASP A 216 -14.45 -4.64 11.72
N GLN A 217 -13.88 -3.65 12.39
CA GLN A 217 -12.54 -3.20 12.12
C GLN A 217 -11.55 -4.27 12.51
N GLN A 218 -10.60 -4.54 11.62
CA GLN A 218 -9.51 -5.47 11.85
C GLN A 218 -8.19 -4.74 11.68
N PHE A 219 -7.19 -5.21 12.42
CA PHE A 219 -5.86 -4.64 12.42
C PHE A 219 -4.86 -5.75 12.15
N TYR A 220 -3.86 -5.45 11.34
CA TYR A 220 -2.87 -6.42 10.93
C TYR A 220 -1.48 -5.84 11.07
N GLU A 221 -0.57 -6.65 11.58
CA GLU A 221 0.86 -6.50 11.39
C GLU A 221 1.26 -7.30 10.15
N ILE A 222 1.99 -6.63 9.27
CA ILE A 222 2.62 -7.19 8.10
C ILE A 222 4.12 -7.10 8.32
N SER A 223 4.81 -8.24 8.30
CA SER A 223 6.26 -8.31 8.42
C SER A 223 6.86 -9.12 7.28
N PHE A 224 8.01 -8.68 6.79
CA PHE A 224 8.71 -9.31 5.68
C PHE A 224 10.21 -9.41 5.94
N ASN A 225 10.86 -10.30 5.19
CA ASN A 225 12.31 -10.44 5.19
C ASN A 225 12.80 -10.40 3.74
N ILE A 226 13.73 -9.50 3.47
CA ILE A 226 14.43 -9.34 2.19
C ILE A 226 15.82 -9.91 2.43
N LYS A 227 16.12 -11.06 1.82
CA LYS A 227 17.44 -11.68 1.89
C LYS A 227 18.43 -11.03 0.92
#